data_AF-L1P2J3-F1
#
_entry.id   AF-L1P2J3-F1
#
_cell.length_a   1.000
_cell.length_b   1.000
_cell.length_c   1.000
_cell.angle_alpha   90.00
_cell.angle_beta   90.00
_cell.angle_gamma   90.00
#
_symmetry.space_group_name_H-M   'P 1'
#
loop_
_entity.id
_entity.type
_entity.pdbx_description
1 polymer ?
#
loop_
_entity_poly.entity_id
_entity_poly.type
_entity_poly.pdbx_seq_one_letter_code
_entity_poly.pdbx_strand_id
1 'polypeptide(L)'
;MLKTLWFVMLLGGSVAASASGSIDAFKQSRKVVVDTAKAELCFADNGQCHPVLVGKTTPKGVFDMKIYKTDKRGYGGDIIGFKQEKDFLFALHRVWTLKPSERRLERIQSPVAADRIMTNGCINVSDEVYEKLKQYFVLEVI
;
A
#
# COMPACT_ATOMS: atom_id res chain seq x y z
N MET A 1 -60.83 -15.67 -41.40
CA MET A 1 -59.67 -16.51 -41.02
C MET A 1 -58.48 -15.59 -40.81
N LEU A 2 -58.22 -15.17 -39.57
CA LEU A 2 -57.14 -14.23 -39.24
C LEU A 2 -56.04 -15.03 -38.54
N LYS A 3 -54.90 -15.20 -39.20
CA LYS A 3 -53.73 -15.94 -38.69
C LYS A 3 -52.97 -15.05 -37.71
N THR A 4 -52.98 -15.42 -36.43
CA THR A 4 -52.17 -14.78 -35.38
C THR A 4 -50.72 -15.24 -35.53
N LEU A 5 -49.82 -14.30 -35.84
CA LEU A 5 -48.38 -14.55 -35.92
C LEU A 5 -47.78 -14.36 -34.51
N TRP A 6 -47.24 -15.44 -33.93
CA TRP A 6 -46.47 -15.38 -32.68
C TRP A 6 -45.06 -14.86 -32.96
N PHE A 7 -44.76 -13.63 -32.54
CA PHE A 7 -43.40 -13.14 -32.43
C PHE A 7 -42.82 -13.57 -31.07
N VAL A 8 -42.02 -14.63 -31.08
CA VAL A 8 -41.16 -14.99 -29.95
C VAL A 8 -39.97 -14.03 -29.95
N MET A 9 -40.03 -13.03 -29.06
CA MET A 9 -38.93 -12.09 -28.85
C MET A 9 -37.90 -12.75 -27.93
N LEU A 10 -36.87 -13.37 -28.53
CA LEU A 10 -35.69 -13.86 -27.83
C LEU A 10 -34.89 -12.66 -27.31
N LEU A 11 -35.08 -12.32 -26.03
CA LEU A 11 -34.18 -11.42 -25.30
C LEU A 11 -32.85 -12.15 -25.07
N GLY A 12 -31.95 -12.03 -26.03
CA GLY A 12 -30.54 -12.33 -25.85
C GLY A 12 -29.92 -11.29 -24.90
N GLY A 13 -30.00 -11.56 -23.60
CA GLY A 13 -29.29 -10.79 -22.58
C GLY A 13 -27.78 -11.05 -22.70
N SER A 14 -27.07 -10.16 -23.37
CA SER A 14 -25.60 -10.15 -23.37
C SER A 14 -25.10 -9.84 -21.96
N VAL A 15 -24.70 -10.85 -21.20
CA VAL A 15 -23.91 -10.68 -19.97
C VAL A 15 -22.49 -10.25 -20.35
N ALA A 16 -22.31 -8.95 -20.57
CA ALA A 16 -20.98 -8.34 -20.55
C ALA A 16 -20.52 -8.23 -19.08
N ALA A 17 -20.08 -9.34 -18.50
CA ALA A 17 -19.41 -9.34 -17.20
C ALA A 17 -18.17 -8.44 -17.29
N SER A 18 -18.16 -7.34 -16.53
CA SER A 18 -17.22 -6.25 -16.69
C SER A 18 -15.85 -6.62 -16.09
N ALA A 19 -14.82 -6.75 -16.93
CA ALA A 19 -13.44 -7.04 -16.51
C ALA A 19 -12.89 -6.09 -15.42
N SER A 20 -13.43 -4.87 -15.32
CA SER A 20 -13.11 -3.90 -14.26
C SER A 20 -13.33 -4.45 -12.85
N GLY A 21 -14.44 -5.16 -12.61
CA GLY A 21 -14.76 -5.69 -11.27
C GLY A 21 -13.75 -6.73 -10.79
N SER A 22 -13.17 -7.51 -11.70
CA SER A 22 -12.14 -8.49 -11.37
C SER A 22 -10.79 -7.85 -11.04
N ILE A 23 -10.44 -6.75 -11.71
CA ILE A 23 -9.18 -6.02 -11.46
C ILE A 23 -9.26 -5.27 -10.13
N ASP A 24 -10.38 -4.61 -9.85
CA ASP A 24 -10.57 -3.90 -8.59
C ASP A 24 -10.57 -4.87 -7.39
N ALA A 25 -11.24 -6.02 -7.52
CA ALA A 25 -11.19 -7.08 -6.50
C ALA A 25 -9.76 -7.60 -6.28
N PHE A 26 -8.98 -7.78 -7.34
CA PHE A 26 -7.58 -8.19 -7.24
C PHE A 26 -6.70 -7.13 -6.57
N LYS A 27 -6.89 -5.84 -6.91
CA LYS A 27 -6.17 -4.75 -6.22
C LYS A 27 -6.49 -4.75 -4.73
N GLN A 28 -7.76 -4.92 -4.36
CA GLN A 28 -8.20 -4.93 -2.97
C GLN A 28 -7.72 -6.16 -2.20
N SER A 29 -7.55 -7.32 -2.86
CA SER A 29 -6.97 -8.50 -2.21
C SER A 29 -5.47 -8.32 -1.89
N ARG A 30 -4.80 -7.39 -2.57
CA ARG A 30 -3.39 -7.03 -2.37
C ARG A 30 -3.26 -5.73 -1.58
N LYS A 31 -3.74 -5.80 -0.33
CA LYS A 31 -3.71 -4.72 0.67
C LYS A 31 -2.67 -4.98 1.77
N VAL A 32 -2.05 -3.91 2.25
CA VAL A 32 -1.28 -3.90 3.50
C VAL A 32 -1.90 -2.92 4.49
N VAL A 33 -1.80 -3.24 5.77
CA VAL A 33 -2.32 -2.42 6.87
C VAL A 33 -1.16 -1.97 7.73
N VAL A 34 -1.08 -0.67 8.04
CA VAL A 34 -0.10 -0.10 8.96
C VAL A 34 -0.81 0.39 10.21
N ASP A 35 -0.49 -0.23 11.34
CA ASP A 35 -0.91 0.23 12.66
C ASP A 35 0.19 1.16 13.21
N THR A 36 -0.07 2.47 13.22
CA THR A 36 0.99 3.42 13.64
C THR A 36 1.20 3.43 15.15
N ALA A 37 0.26 2.91 15.95
CA ALA A 37 0.43 2.81 17.40
C ALA A 37 1.37 1.65 17.74
N LYS A 38 1.31 0.56 16.98
CA LYS A 38 2.23 -0.57 17.09
C LYS A 38 3.51 -0.41 16.27
N ALA A 39 3.53 0.55 15.35
CA ALA A 39 4.61 0.73 14.38
C ALA A 39 4.91 -0.59 13.64
N GLU A 40 3.85 -1.15 13.07
CA GLU A 40 3.84 -2.45 12.40
C GLU A 40 3.08 -2.37 11.07
N LEU A 41 3.56 -3.11 10.08
CA LEU A 41 2.90 -3.31 8.79
C LEU A 41 2.53 -4.79 8.63
N CYS A 42 1.27 -5.07 8.37
CA CYS A 42 0.74 -6.42 8.14
C CYS A 42 0.25 -6.60 6.70
N PHE A 43 0.62 -7.71 6.09
CA PHE A 43 0.11 -8.13 4.79
C PHE A 43 -1.26 -8.79 4.96
N ALA A 44 -2.32 -8.18 4.42
CA ALA A 44 -3.69 -8.61 4.70
C ALA A 44 -4.02 -10.01 4.16
N ASP A 45 -3.31 -10.46 3.12
CA ASP A 45 -3.55 -11.74 2.45
C ASP A 45 -2.98 -12.96 3.20
N ASN A 46 -1.94 -12.78 4.01
CA ASN A 46 -1.29 -13.87 4.76
C ASN A 46 -1.14 -13.59 6.27
N GLY A 47 -1.50 -12.40 6.74
CA GLY A 47 -1.40 -11.99 8.15
C GLY A 47 0.02 -11.78 8.66
N GLN A 48 1.05 -11.87 7.81
CA GLN A 48 2.43 -11.64 8.25
C GLN A 48 2.64 -10.17 8.56
N CYS A 49 3.16 -9.89 9.74
CA CYS A 49 3.41 -8.55 10.25
C CYS A 49 4.91 -8.30 10.45
N HIS A 50 5.32 -7.06 10.18
CA HIS A 50 6.73 -6.65 10.21
C HIS A 50 6.87 -5.30 10.91
N PRO A 51 7.94 -5.09 11.71
CA PRO A 51 8.19 -3.80 12.31
C PRO A 51 8.52 -2.76 11.24
N VAL A 52 8.05 -1.54 11.45
CA VAL A 52 8.30 -0.40 10.55
C VAL A 52 8.68 0.83 11.36
N LEU A 53 9.38 1.79 10.75
CA LEU A 53 9.50 3.13 11.34
C LEU A 53 8.41 4.02 10.76
N VAL A 54 7.68 4.70 11.63
CA VAL A 54 6.56 5.58 11.24
C VAL A 54 6.71 6.95 11.89
N GLY A 55 5.90 7.90 11.45
CA GLY A 55 5.87 9.25 11.99
C GLY A 55 4.54 9.55 12.66
N LYS A 56 4.54 10.49 13.62
CA LYS A 56 3.29 10.97 14.22
C LYS A 56 2.37 11.66 13.21
N THR A 57 2.94 12.12 12.11
CA THR A 57 2.26 12.81 11.00
C THR A 57 1.91 11.86 9.85
N THR A 58 2.16 10.55 9.97
CA THR A 58 1.75 9.59 8.94
C THR A 58 0.21 9.64 8.81
N PRO A 59 -0.32 10.00 7.63
CA PRO A 59 -1.74 10.28 7.49
C PRO A 59 -2.55 8.99 7.56
N LYS A 60 -3.66 9.04 8.29
CA LYS A 60 -4.62 7.93 8.43
C LYS A 60 -5.54 7.85 7.21
N GLY A 61 -5.97 6.65 6.89
CA GLY A 61 -6.91 6.39 5.79
C GLY A 61 -6.46 5.28 4.85
N VAL A 62 -7.17 5.15 3.73
CA VAL A 62 -6.88 4.17 2.68
C VAL A 62 -6.33 4.90 1.46
N PHE A 63 -5.25 4.37 0.90
CA PHE A 63 -4.47 5.01 -0.15
C PHE A 63 -4.11 4.00 -1.24
N ASP A 64 -4.15 4.46 -2.50
CA ASP A 64 -3.50 3.74 -3.59
C ASP A 64 -1.98 3.89 -3.48
N MET A 65 -1.25 2.81 -3.79
CA MET A 65 0.21 2.80 -3.84
C MET A 65 0.72 2.98 -5.27
N LYS A 66 1.73 3.84 -5.44
CA LYS A 66 2.39 4.06 -6.73
C LYS A 66 3.91 4.10 -6.58
N ILE A 67 4.61 3.37 -7.44
CA ILE A 67 6.08 3.37 -7.47
C ILE A 67 6.58 4.61 -8.21
N TYR A 68 7.57 5.28 -7.62
CA TYR A 68 8.29 6.40 -8.21
C TYR A 68 9.78 6.08 -8.24
N LYS A 69 10.43 6.30 -9.38
CA LYS A 69 11.90 6.20 -9.49
C LYS A 69 12.55 7.44 -8.88
N THR A 70 13.71 7.25 -8.26
CA THR A 70 14.51 8.34 -7.70
C THR A 70 15.99 8.00 -7.75
N ASP A 71 16.82 9.01 -8.01
CA ASP A 71 18.29 8.96 -7.97
C ASP A 71 18.88 9.29 -6.59
N LYS A 72 18.04 9.69 -5.64
CA LYS A 72 18.45 10.01 -4.27
C LYS A 72 19.00 8.75 -3.59
N ARG A 73 20.31 8.76 -3.34
CA ARG A 73 21.11 7.62 -2.83
C ARG A 73 20.47 6.83 -1.68
N GLY A 74 19.85 7.50 -0.71
CA GLY A 74 19.32 6.85 0.48
C GLY A 74 18.02 6.05 0.29
N TYR A 75 17.39 6.09 -0.89
CA TYR A 75 16.16 5.35 -1.17
C TYR A 75 16.37 4.03 -1.93
N GLY A 76 17.53 3.81 -2.54
CA GLY A 76 17.81 2.58 -3.30
C GLY A 76 17.10 2.51 -4.66
N GLY A 77 16.88 3.65 -5.32
CA GLY A 77 16.43 3.72 -6.72
C GLY A 77 14.92 3.94 -6.93
N ASP A 78 14.08 3.62 -5.95
CA ASP A 78 12.65 3.87 -5.98
C ASP A 78 12.04 3.99 -4.59
N ILE A 79 10.83 4.55 -4.54
CA ILE A 79 9.95 4.63 -3.38
C ILE A 79 8.51 4.27 -3.78
N ILE A 80 7.66 3.92 -2.82
CA ILE A 80 6.23 3.71 -3.04
C ILE A 80 5.47 4.88 -2.41
N GLY A 81 5.05 5.85 -3.22
CA GLY A 81 4.23 6.97 -2.77
C GLY A 81 2.77 6.55 -2.53
N PHE A 82 2.14 7.14 -1.52
CA PHE A 82 0.73 6.88 -1.20
C PHE A 82 -0.12 8.14 -0.96
N LYS A 83 0.51 9.28 -0.62
CA LYS A 83 -0.21 10.56 -0.50
C LYS A 83 0.71 11.72 -0.85
N GLN A 84 0.25 12.61 -1.72
CA GLN A 84 0.91 13.88 -1.99
C GLN A 84 0.17 15.01 -1.26
N GLU A 85 0.89 15.81 -0.49
CA GLU A 85 0.38 17.06 0.09
C GLU A 85 1.35 18.20 -0.22
N LYS A 86 0.90 19.15 -1.07
CA LYS A 86 1.76 20.24 -1.57
C LYS A 86 3.07 19.66 -2.13
N ASP A 87 4.21 20.04 -1.57
CA ASP A 87 5.54 19.61 -1.99
C ASP A 87 6.05 18.35 -1.27
N PHE A 88 5.22 17.72 -0.43
CA PHE A 88 5.59 16.54 0.35
C PHE A 88 4.88 15.27 -0.14
N LEU A 89 5.68 14.27 -0.52
CA LEU A 89 5.20 12.93 -0.86
C LEU A 89 5.40 12.00 0.34
N PHE A 90 4.29 11.57 0.96
CA PHE A 90 4.31 10.46 1.90
C PHE A 90 4.53 9.16 1.15
N ALA A 91 5.51 8.37 1.59
CA ALA A 91 5.92 7.15 0.92
C ALA A 91 6.30 6.03 1.88
N LEU A 92 6.15 4.78 1.41
CA LEU A 92 6.88 3.63 1.94
C LEU A 92 8.23 3.56 1.26
N HIS A 93 9.30 3.31 2.03
CA HIS A 93 10.64 3.13 1.47
C HIS A 93 11.54 2.30 2.40
N ARG A 94 12.68 1.86 1.87
CA ARG A 94 13.72 1.16 2.64
C ARG A 94 14.21 2.01 3.82
N VAL A 95 14.75 1.38 4.86
CA VAL A 95 15.32 2.12 6.02
C VAL A 95 16.39 3.11 5.55
N TRP A 96 16.22 4.39 5.87
CA TRP A 96 17.18 5.42 5.47
C TRP A 96 18.39 5.45 6.41
N THR A 97 19.57 5.18 5.87
CA THR A 97 20.82 5.00 6.62
C THR A 97 21.82 6.15 6.49
N LEU A 98 21.54 7.18 5.66
CA LEU A 98 22.49 8.29 5.45
C LEU A 98 22.58 9.29 6.61
N LYS A 99 21.94 9.01 7.75
CA LYS A 99 22.06 9.78 8.99
C LYS A 99 22.24 8.82 10.18
N PRO A 100 23.48 8.37 10.45
CA PRO A 100 23.76 7.35 11.46
C PRO A 100 23.29 7.71 12.88
N SER A 101 23.30 9.00 13.22
CA SER A 101 22.84 9.49 14.54
C SER A 101 21.36 9.21 14.82
N GLU A 102 20.55 8.89 13.80
CA GLU A 102 19.14 8.50 13.99
C GLU A 102 18.99 7.02 14.38
N ARG A 103 20.04 6.20 14.22
CA ARG A 103 20.06 4.78 14.61
C ARG A 103 18.85 3.98 14.08
N ARG A 104 18.46 4.24 12.83
CA ARG A 104 17.22 3.69 12.25
C ARG A 104 17.24 2.15 12.16
N LEU A 105 18.40 1.55 11.88
CA LEU A 105 18.55 0.10 11.78
C LEU A 105 18.37 -0.58 13.13
N GLU A 106 18.80 0.05 14.22
CA GLU A 106 18.59 -0.46 15.57
C GLU A 106 17.15 -0.22 16.03
N ARG A 107 16.59 0.95 15.73
CA ARG A 107 15.22 1.29 16.08
C ARG A 107 14.21 0.34 15.48
N ILE A 108 14.34 -0.01 14.19
CA ILE A 108 13.36 -0.89 13.52
C ILE A 108 13.36 -2.30 14.13
N GLN A 109 14.46 -2.71 14.76
CA GLN A 109 14.59 -3.99 15.46
C GLN A 109 14.22 -3.92 16.94
N SER A 110 14.02 -2.72 17.50
CA SER A 110 13.60 -2.58 18.90
C SER A 110 12.27 -3.32 19.09
N PRO A 111 12.05 -4.03 20.21
CA PRO A 111 10.73 -4.57 20.53
C PRO A 111 9.74 -3.48 20.97
N VAL A 112 10.24 -2.30 21.37
CA VAL A 112 9.41 -1.21 21.90
C VAL A 112 8.89 -0.34 20.75
N ALA A 113 7.57 -0.31 20.55
CA ALA A 113 6.95 0.45 19.46
C ALA A 113 7.31 1.95 19.48
N ALA A 114 7.44 2.56 20.66
CA ALA A 114 7.82 3.96 20.80
C ALA A 114 9.18 4.30 20.16
N ASP A 115 10.13 3.35 20.14
CA ASP A 115 11.44 3.57 19.50
C ASP A 115 11.35 3.69 17.98
N ARG A 116 10.28 3.11 17.41
CA ARG A 116 9.99 3.04 15.97
C ARG A 116 9.16 4.23 15.47
N ILE A 117 8.60 5.05 16.35
CA ILE A 117 7.88 6.28 16.00
C ILE A 117 8.88 7.44 15.94
N MET A 118 9.41 7.72 14.75
CA MET A 118 10.53 8.66 14.57
C MET A 118 10.54 9.44 13.25
N THR A 119 9.82 9.01 12.22
CA THR A 119 9.89 9.63 10.90
C THR A 119 9.05 10.91 10.84
N ASN A 120 9.20 11.68 9.76
CA ASN A 120 8.36 12.86 9.49
C ASN A 120 7.04 12.50 8.75
N GLY A 121 6.68 11.22 8.69
CA GLY A 121 5.43 10.75 8.07
C GLY A 121 5.61 9.58 7.11
N CYS A 122 6.79 9.40 6.53
CA CYS A 122 7.11 8.23 5.71
C CYS A 122 7.12 6.94 6.54
N ILE A 123 6.89 5.82 5.87
CA ILE A 123 6.90 4.49 6.49
C ILE A 123 8.18 3.78 6.02
N ASN A 124 9.16 3.62 6.91
CA ASN A 124 10.37 2.87 6.59
C ASN A 124 10.18 1.39 6.89
N VAL A 125 10.58 0.55 5.94
CA VAL A 125 10.50 -0.91 6.04
C VAL A 125 11.87 -1.53 5.76
N SER A 126 12.07 -2.80 6.12
CA SER A 126 13.25 -3.55 5.68
C SER A 126 13.28 -3.74 4.15
N ASP A 127 14.46 -4.00 3.60
CA ASP A 127 14.63 -4.18 2.15
C ASP A 127 13.76 -5.32 1.60
N GLU A 128 13.68 -6.45 2.33
CA GLU A 128 12.83 -7.59 1.97
C GLU A 128 11.34 -7.21 1.92
N VAL A 129 10.86 -6.52 2.96
CA VAL A 129 9.46 -6.06 3.03
C VAL A 129 9.18 -5.08 1.89
N TYR A 130 10.12 -4.19 1.58
CA TYR A 130 9.98 -3.24 0.48
C TYR A 130 9.82 -3.93 -0.89
N GLU A 131 10.64 -4.94 -1.18
CA GLU A 131 10.52 -5.68 -2.44
C GLU A 131 9.19 -6.43 -2.53
N LYS A 132 8.72 -7.01 -1.41
CA LYS A 132 7.40 -7.64 -1.34
C LYS A 132 6.27 -6.63 -1.57
N LEU A 133 6.37 -5.42 -1.00
CA LEU A 133 5.38 -4.35 -1.14
C LEU A 133 5.14 -3.90 -2.59
N LYS A 134 6.11 -4.08 -3.50
CA LYS A 134 5.92 -3.74 -4.93
C LYS A 134 4.82 -4.55 -5.61
N GLN A 135 4.35 -5.63 -4.98
CA GLN A 135 3.26 -6.49 -5.45
C GLN A 135 1.90 -6.11 -4.83
N TYR A 136 1.85 -5.06 -4.00
CA TYR A 136 0.67 -4.59 -3.29
C TYR A 136 0.24 -3.22 -3.83
N PHE A 137 -1.06 -2.95 -3.79
CA PHE A 137 -1.65 -1.79 -4.45
C PHE A 137 -2.41 -0.86 -3.49
N VAL A 138 -2.79 -1.35 -2.32
CA VAL A 138 -3.57 -0.61 -1.35
C VAL A 138 -2.85 -0.57 -0.01
N LEU A 139 -2.67 0.63 0.52
CA LEU A 139 -2.21 0.87 1.88
C LEU A 139 -3.38 1.38 2.73
N GLU A 140 -3.64 0.71 3.83
CA GLU A 140 -4.53 1.21 4.88
C GLU A 140 -3.68 1.60 6.10
N VAL A 141 -3.85 2.83 6.59
CA VAL A 141 -3.14 3.33 7.78
C VAL A 141 -4.17 3.59 8.88
N ILE A 142 -4.03 2.83 9.97
CA ILE A 142 -4.86 2.91 11.18
C ILE A 142 -4.06 3.38 12.38
#